data_AF-A0A2T3A7C9-F1
#
_entry.id   AF-A0A2T3A7C9-F1
#
_cell.length_a   1.000
_cell.length_b   1.000
_cell.length_c   1.000
_cell.angle_alpha   90.00
_cell.angle_beta   90.00
_cell.angle_gamma   90.00
#
_symmetry.space_group_name_H-M   'P 1'
#
loop_
_entity.id
_entity.type
_entity.pdbx_description
1 polymer ?
#
loop_
_entity_poly.entity_id
_entity_poly.type
_entity_poly.pdbx_seq_one_letter_code
_entity_poly.pdbx_strand_id
1 'polypeptide(L)'
;MQLPRSILAAVVTLGLSSVVDGVCSGYDYAIGTNTTLANGQIQWQIYTPQCTVHLTYQQPATTGICDTQVFYCNFGTKIFGQYDDPTTGWAYNCTQDATVESCGSDKIQSCVSR
;
A
#
# COMPACT_ATOMS: atom_id res chain seq x y z
N MET A 1 25.22 16.96 -51.74
CA MET A 1 24.97 17.24 -50.31
C MET A 1 23.55 16.80 -49.99
N GLN A 2 23.37 15.66 -49.32
CA GLN A 2 22.07 15.10 -48.93
C GLN A 2 22.00 15.13 -47.40
N LEU A 3 21.05 15.89 -46.85
CA LEU A 3 20.73 15.82 -45.42
C LEU A 3 19.80 14.62 -45.16
N PRO A 4 20.06 13.77 -44.15
CA PRO A 4 19.08 12.81 -43.71
C PRO A 4 18.01 13.52 -42.87
N ARG A 5 16.75 13.33 -43.26
CA ARG A 5 15.57 13.71 -42.48
C ARG A 5 15.46 12.77 -41.27
N SER A 6 15.84 13.26 -40.10
CA SER A 6 15.53 12.60 -38.82
C SER A 6 14.02 12.66 -38.57
N ILE A 7 13.36 11.51 -38.63
CA ILE A 7 11.96 11.35 -38.24
C ILE A 7 11.95 11.23 -36.71
N LEU A 8 11.51 12.28 -36.02
CA LEU A 8 11.18 12.24 -34.60
C LEU A 8 9.89 11.43 -34.44
N ALA A 9 10.00 10.22 -33.89
CA ALA A 9 8.84 9.45 -33.43
C ALA A 9 8.43 9.97 -32.05
N ALA A 10 7.37 10.78 -31.99
CA ALA A 10 6.74 11.15 -30.72
C ALA A 10 5.84 9.98 -30.28
N VAL A 11 6.32 9.16 -29.34
CA VAL A 11 5.48 8.21 -28.62
C VAL A 11 4.72 8.99 -27.57
N VAL A 12 3.46 9.31 -27.86
CA VAL A 12 2.51 9.76 -26.85
C VAL A 12 2.06 8.52 -26.09
N THR A 13 2.72 8.23 -24.96
CA THR A 13 2.14 7.35 -23.95
C THR A 13 0.96 8.08 -23.33
N LEU A 14 -0.25 7.73 -23.80
CA LEU A 14 -1.47 8.00 -23.06
C LEU A 14 -1.33 7.29 -21.71
N GLY A 15 -0.98 8.05 -20.68
CA GLY A 15 -1.10 7.60 -19.30
C GLY A 15 -2.56 7.24 -19.09
N LEU A 16 -2.83 5.95 -19.04
CA LEU A 16 -4.07 5.43 -18.50
C LEU A 16 -4.09 5.90 -17.05
N SER A 17 -4.77 7.02 -16.80
CA SER A 17 -5.19 7.41 -15.48
C SER A 17 -6.08 6.26 -15.00
N SER A 18 -5.50 5.32 -14.25
CA SER A 18 -6.30 4.47 -13.39
C SER A 18 -7.12 5.42 -12.55
N VAL A 19 -8.42 5.43 -12.78
CA VAL A 19 -9.37 6.05 -11.87
C VAL A 19 -9.08 5.40 -10.52
N VAL A 20 -8.36 6.13 -9.67
CA VAL A 20 -8.29 5.82 -8.26
C VAL A 20 -9.74 5.90 -7.81
N ASP A 21 -10.35 4.73 -7.62
CA ASP A 21 -11.55 4.57 -6.81
C ASP A 21 -11.13 4.97 -5.39
N GLY A 22 -11.03 6.28 -5.19
CA GLY A 22 -10.55 6.91 -3.98
C GLY A 22 -11.69 6.93 -2.99
N VAL A 23 -11.77 5.87 -2.20
CA VAL A 23 -12.40 5.91 -0.89
C VAL A 23 -11.19 5.85 0.06
N CYS A 24 -11.00 6.71 1.06
CA CYS A 24 -11.98 7.07 2.10
C CYS A 24 -11.52 8.34 2.84
N SER A 25 -12.46 9.21 3.18
CA SER A 25 -12.19 10.34 4.08
C SER A 25 -12.11 9.86 5.54
N GLY A 26 -11.09 10.30 6.29
CA GLY A 26 -11.08 10.19 7.76
C GLY A 26 -10.03 9.28 8.39
N TYR A 27 -9.05 8.79 7.62
CA TYR A 27 -7.89 8.04 8.13
C TYR A 27 -6.57 8.74 7.77
N ASP A 28 -5.49 8.35 8.44
CA ASP A 28 -4.13 8.86 8.20
C ASP A 28 -3.36 7.95 7.23
N TYR A 29 -3.48 6.63 7.42
CA TYR A 29 -2.93 5.61 6.54
C TYR A 29 -3.90 4.46 6.29
N ALA A 30 -3.67 3.70 5.23
CA ALA A 30 -4.43 2.50 4.91
C ALA A 30 -3.48 1.34 4.60
N ILE A 31 -3.73 0.15 5.14
CA ILE A 31 -2.91 -1.04 4.91
C ILE A 31 -3.62 -1.97 3.93
N GLY A 32 -3.02 -2.20 2.77
CA GLY A 32 -3.52 -3.12 1.76
C GLY A 32 -3.40 -4.58 2.16
N THR A 33 -4.19 -5.42 1.50
CA THR A 33 -4.04 -6.87 1.55
C THR A 33 -2.64 -7.30 1.14
N ASN A 34 -2.15 -8.36 1.79
CA ASN A 34 -0.84 -8.88 1.46
C ASN A 34 -0.81 -9.61 0.12
N THR A 35 0.35 -9.58 -0.54
CA THR A 35 0.63 -10.35 -1.74
C THR A 35 1.89 -11.18 -1.54
N THR A 36 1.82 -12.48 -1.81
CA THR A 36 2.99 -13.35 -1.85
C THR A 36 3.74 -13.14 -3.16
N LEU A 37 5.01 -12.77 -3.06
CA LEU A 37 5.92 -12.58 -4.19
C LEU A 37 6.61 -13.90 -4.57
N ALA A 38 7.01 -14.02 -5.83
CA ALA A 38 7.66 -15.22 -6.36
C ALA A 38 9.01 -15.57 -5.67
N ASN A 39 9.64 -14.59 -5.02
CA ASN A 39 10.87 -14.76 -4.25
C ASN A 39 10.65 -15.25 -2.80
N GLY A 40 9.42 -15.67 -2.45
CA GLY A 40 9.09 -16.16 -1.12
C GLY A 40 8.96 -15.06 -0.06
N GLN A 41 8.75 -13.81 -0.47
CA GLN A 41 8.41 -12.69 0.42
C GLN A 41 6.90 -12.48 0.42
N ILE A 42 6.38 -11.92 1.50
CA ILE A 42 5.05 -11.31 1.54
C ILE A 42 5.23 -9.80 1.53
N GLN A 43 4.40 -9.12 0.74
CA GLN A 43 4.40 -7.68 0.59
C GLN A 43 3.07 -7.08 1.08
N TRP A 44 3.15 -5.94 1.76
CA TRP A 44 2.03 -5.06 2.07
C TRP A 44 2.29 -3.69 1.46
N GLN A 45 1.24 -3.07 0.93
CA GLN A 45 1.27 -1.67 0.54
C GLN A 45 0.59 -0.83 1.62
N ILE A 46 1.23 0.27 2.00
CA ILE A 46 0.71 1.28 2.90
C ILE A 46 0.34 2.47 2.04
N TYR A 47 -0.91 2.88 2.08
CA TYR A 47 -1.46 3.98 1.31
C TYR A 47 -1.70 5.20 2.16
N THR A 48 -1.55 6.36 1.54
CA THR A 48 -2.10 7.63 2.03
C THR A 48 -3.62 7.67 1.83
N PRO A 49 -4.32 8.69 2.38
CA PRO A 49 -5.76 8.88 2.15
C PRO A 49 -6.15 9.11 0.69
N GLN A 50 -5.18 9.43 -0.18
CA GLN A 50 -5.38 9.61 -1.62
C GLN A 50 -5.15 8.31 -2.40
N CYS A 51 -5.05 7.16 -1.73
CA CYS A 51 -4.70 5.87 -2.32
C CYS A 51 -3.36 5.89 -3.08
N THR A 52 -2.44 6.76 -2.67
CA THR A 52 -1.06 6.73 -3.16
C THR A 52 -0.22 5.87 -2.23
N VAL A 53 0.67 5.05 -2.80
CA VAL A 53 1.57 4.21 -2.00
C VAL A 53 2.56 5.12 -1.24
N HIS A 54 2.43 5.14 0.09
CA HIS A 54 3.38 5.77 1.01
C HIS A 54 4.60 4.89 1.19
N LEU A 55 4.37 3.60 1.48
CA LEU A 55 5.43 2.63 1.75
C LEU A 55 5.04 1.24 1.25
N THR A 56 6.05 0.50 0.77
CA THR A 56 5.92 -0.93 0.51
C THR A 56 6.74 -1.68 1.55
N TYR A 57 6.07 -2.50 2.35
CA TYR A 57 6.73 -3.33 3.36
C TYR A 57 6.83 -4.78 2.87
N GLN A 58 8.01 -5.39 3.01
CA GLN A 58 8.26 -6.77 2.61
C GLN A 58 8.97 -7.54 3.72
N GLN A 59 8.64 -8.82 3.86
CA GLN A 59 9.33 -9.75 4.76
C GLN A 59 9.19 -11.20 4.25
N PRO A 60 9.98 -12.16 4.77
CA PRO A 60 9.84 -13.57 4.40
C PRO A 60 8.43 -14.11 4.63
N ALA A 61 7.94 -14.97 3.75
CA ALA A 61 6.59 -15.54 3.86
C ALA A 61 6.38 -16.49 5.05
N THR A 62 7.46 -16.84 5.75
CA THR A 62 7.44 -17.66 6.96
C THR A 62 7.04 -16.87 8.21
N THR A 63 6.98 -15.54 8.14
CA THR A 63 6.61 -14.66 9.25
C THR A 63 5.24 -14.02 8.97
N GLY A 64 4.37 -14.04 9.97
CA GLY A 64 3.04 -13.43 9.88
C GLY A 64 3.09 -11.91 10.02
N ILE A 65 1.96 -11.25 9.76
CA ILE A 65 1.86 -9.79 9.90
C ILE A 65 2.21 -9.31 11.31
N CYS A 66 1.84 -10.09 12.34
CA CYS A 66 2.11 -9.79 13.75
C CYS A 66 3.55 -10.07 14.19
N ASP A 67 4.37 -10.68 13.34
CA ASP A 67 5.74 -11.10 13.69
C ASP A 67 6.77 -10.04 13.21
N THR A 68 6.31 -8.80 13.05
CA THR A 68 7.08 -7.65 12.54
C THR A 68 7.21 -6.57 13.60
N GLN A 69 8.10 -5.60 13.34
CA GLN A 69 8.21 -4.37 14.15
C GLN A 69 7.31 -3.24 13.62
N VAL A 70 6.63 -3.47 12.49
CA VAL A 70 5.85 -2.46 11.76
C VAL A 70 4.35 -2.65 11.97
N PHE A 71 3.92 -3.89 12.13
CA PHE A 71 2.53 -4.27 12.28
C PHE A 71 2.32 -5.04 13.58
N TYR A 72 1.34 -4.59 14.35
CA TYR A 72 0.98 -5.19 15.62
C TYR A 72 -0.45 -5.70 15.58
N CYS A 73 -0.65 -6.82 16.26
CA CYS A 73 -1.94 -7.47 16.35
C CYS A 73 -2.59 -7.19 17.70
N ASN A 74 -3.92 -7.19 17.72
CA ASN A 74 -4.69 -7.03 18.95
C ASN A 74 -4.27 -8.10 19.96
N PHE A 75 -4.12 -7.69 21.22
CA PHE A 75 -3.61 -8.55 22.28
C PHE A 75 -4.35 -9.90 22.34
N GLY A 76 -3.59 -11.00 22.34
CA GLY A 76 -4.15 -12.35 22.38
C GLY A 76 -4.76 -12.85 21.06
N THR A 77 -4.60 -12.11 19.96
CA THR A 77 -5.13 -12.49 18.64
C THR A 77 -4.04 -12.45 17.56
N LYS A 78 -4.35 -13.02 16.39
CA LYS A 78 -3.58 -12.83 15.15
C LYS A 78 -4.26 -11.81 14.21
N ILE A 79 -5.11 -10.96 14.78
CA ILE A 79 -5.83 -9.92 14.05
C ILE A 79 -4.99 -8.65 14.09
N PHE A 80 -4.62 -8.15 12.91
CA PHE A 80 -3.95 -6.87 12.77
C PHE A 80 -4.78 -5.72 13.37
N GLY A 81 -4.12 -4.83 14.09
CA GLY A 81 -4.80 -3.71 14.75
C GLY A 81 -3.96 -2.44 14.92
N GLN A 82 -2.66 -2.46 14.61
CA GLN A 82 -1.80 -1.29 14.76
C GLN A 82 -0.67 -1.27 13.72
N TYR A 83 -0.36 -0.08 13.21
CA TYR A 83 0.75 0.19 12.30
C TYR A 83 1.68 1.21 12.94
N ASP A 84 2.97 0.88 13.04
CA ASP A 84 4.03 1.83 13.39
C ASP A 84 4.74 2.22 12.09
N ASP A 85 4.68 3.51 11.75
CA ASP A 85 5.37 4.03 10.58
C ASP A 85 6.88 4.14 10.87
N PRO A 86 7.73 3.33 10.22
CA PRO A 86 9.17 3.36 10.47
C PRO A 86 9.84 4.63 9.93
N THR A 87 9.16 5.40 9.09
CA THR A 87 9.69 6.63 8.49
C THR A 87 9.49 7.84 9.40
N THR A 88 8.37 7.91 10.11
CA THR A 88 8.00 9.02 10.99
C THR A 88 8.14 8.68 12.48
N GLY A 89 8.11 7.39 12.83
CA GLY A 89 8.09 6.90 14.21
C GLY A 89 6.71 7.01 14.88
N TRP A 90 5.65 7.26 14.11
CA TRP A 90 4.29 7.44 14.61
C TRP A 90 3.54 6.12 14.63
N ALA A 91 2.63 5.98 15.58
CA ALA A 91 1.79 4.79 15.74
C ALA A 91 0.34 5.11 15.37
N TYR A 92 -0.30 4.15 14.70
CA TYR A 92 -1.66 4.26 14.19
C TYR A 92 -2.47 3.05 14.61
N ASN A 93 -3.68 3.29 15.12
CA ASN A 93 -4.65 2.24 15.37
C ASN A 93 -5.40 1.93 14.08
N CYS A 94 -5.43 0.65 13.70
CA CYS A 94 -6.05 0.20 12.46
C CYS A 94 -7.32 -0.59 12.75
N THR A 95 -8.39 -0.30 12.02
CA THR A 95 -9.65 -1.03 12.11
C THR A 95 -9.66 -2.18 11.12
N GLN A 96 -10.20 -3.33 11.57
CA GLN A 96 -10.21 -4.57 10.78
C GLN A 96 -11.21 -4.55 9.63
N ASP A 97 -11.88 -3.43 9.35
CA ASP A 97 -12.96 -3.38 8.37
C ASP A 97 -12.40 -3.29 6.93
N ALA A 98 -11.66 -4.35 6.53
CA ALA A 98 -11.11 -4.54 5.19
C ALA A 98 -12.19 -4.72 4.12
N THR A 99 -13.48 -4.62 4.49
CA THR A 99 -14.59 -4.96 3.62
C THR A 99 -15.28 -3.78 2.96
N VAL A 100 -15.15 -2.57 3.52
CA VAL A 100 -15.91 -1.42 3.00
C VAL A 100 -15.12 -0.68 1.90
N GLU A 101 -13.79 -0.71 1.96
CA GLU A 101 -12.98 0.27 1.22
C GLU A 101 -11.78 -0.38 0.50
N SER A 102 -11.37 0.23 -0.60
CA SER A 102 -10.31 -0.29 -1.47
C SER A 102 -9.53 0.83 -2.14
N CYS A 103 -8.22 0.62 -2.29
CA CYS A 103 -7.38 1.42 -3.15
C CYS A 103 -7.10 0.64 -4.43
N GLY A 104 -7.89 0.92 -5.48
CA GLY A 104 -7.86 0.12 -6.72
C GLY A 104 -8.38 -1.30 -6.48
N SER A 105 -7.54 -2.31 -6.73
CA SER A 105 -7.88 -3.72 -6.48
C SER A 105 -7.72 -4.15 -5.02
N ASP A 106 -7.03 -3.35 -4.22
CA ASP A 106 -6.54 -3.79 -2.92
C ASP A 106 -7.54 -3.40 -1.84
N LYS A 107 -7.99 -4.39 -1.08
CA LYS A 107 -8.81 -4.15 0.11
C LYS A 107 -7.93 -3.55 1.19
N ILE A 108 -8.41 -2.50 1.84
CA ILE A 108 -7.62 -1.72 2.78
C ILE A 108 -8.19 -1.77 4.20
N GLN A 109 -7.29 -1.77 5.17
CA GLN A 109 -7.61 -1.53 6.58
C GLN A 109 -7.19 -0.11 6.94
N SER A 110 -8.15 0.70 7.34
CA SER A 110 -7.94 2.12 7.66
C SER A 110 -7.27 2.29 9.02
N CYS A 111 -6.31 3.19 9.11
CA CYS A 111 -5.52 3.47 10.29
C CYS A 111 -5.57 4.97 10.65
N VAL A 112 -5.80 5.25 11.92
CA VAL A 112 -5.85 6.61 12.49
C VAL A 112 -4.78 6.76 13.55
N SER A 113 -4.22 7.96 13.64
CA SER A 113 -3.21 8.32 14.62
C SER A 113 -3.72 8.06 16.04
N ARG A 114 -2.82 7.54 16.87
CA ARG A 114 -3.09 7.21 18.27
C ARG A 114 -2.92 8.43 19.19
#